data_AF-A0A971TNW3-F1
#
_entry.id   AF-A0A971TNW3-F1
#
_cell.length_a   1.000
_cell.length_b   1.000
_cell.length_c   1.000
_cell.angle_alpha   90.00
_cell.angle_beta   90.00
_cell.angle_gamma   90.00
#
_symmetry.space_group_name_H-M   'P 1'
#
loop_
_entity.id
_entity.type
_entity.pdbx_description
1 polymer ?
#
loop_
_entity_poly.entity_id
_entity_poly.type
_entity_poly.pdbx_seq_one_letter_code
_entity_poly.pdbx_strand_id
1 'polypeptide(L)'
;MAVWVILFTLAAFLGQFARLTWRQRASRKTARLTDARLANAAAALQRYAQAHGRRLPNRLEELGMADTQRVMYRPVPTLDLDPRLILVHDGEATHQVIEFPVLRPGRGLVFCSGALRVVTEDAWTTLEAADNALRERLGLQRTRQPTAAPPGERASGI
;
A
#
# COMPACT_ATOMS: atom_id res chain seq x y z
N MET A 1 -35.13 29.49 -14.35
CA MET A 1 -34.67 28.17 -14.87
C MET A 1 -33.28 27.80 -14.38
N ALA A 2 -32.25 28.64 -14.56
CA ALA A 2 -30.86 28.32 -14.17
C ALA A 2 -30.67 27.98 -12.67
N VAL A 3 -31.35 28.71 -11.76
CA VAL A 3 -31.24 28.48 -10.30
C VAL A 3 -31.66 27.06 -9.90
N TRP A 4 -32.75 26.54 -10.48
CA TRP A 4 -33.23 25.18 -10.18
C TRP A 4 -32.30 24.10 -10.72
N VAL A 5 -31.69 24.33 -11.89
CA VAL A 5 -30.67 23.43 -12.44
C VAL A 5 -29.44 23.42 -11.54
N ILE A 6 -28.97 24.59 -11.09
CA ILE A 6 -27.84 24.70 -10.16
C ILE A 6 -28.15 23.98 -8.85
N LEU A 7 -29.31 24.24 -8.23
CA LEU A 7 -29.73 23.57 -6.99
C LEU A 7 -29.82 22.05 -7.16
N PHE A 8 -30.37 21.57 -8.28
CA PHE A 8 -30.46 20.14 -8.56
C PHE A 8 -29.08 19.49 -8.72
N THR A 9 -28.18 20.13 -9.48
CA THR A 9 -26.80 19.63 -9.63
C THR A 9 -26.05 19.62 -8.30
N LEU A 10 -26.22 20.63 -7.47
CA LEU A 10 -25.62 20.71 -6.14
C LEU A 10 -26.15 19.59 -5.23
N ALA A 11 -27.47 19.35 -5.24
CA ALA A 11 -28.09 18.27 -4.47
C ALA A 11 -27.60 16.89 -4.93
N ALA A 12 -27.49 16.65 -6.24
CA ALA A 12 -26.95 15.42 -6.79
C ALA A 12 -25.48 15.20 -6.38
N PHE A 13 -24.67 16.26 -6.42
CA PHE A 13 -23.26 16.22 -6.01
C PHE A 13 -23.10 15.90 -4.52
N LEU A 14 -23.87 16.57 -3.66
CA LEU A 14 -23.90 16.31 -2.22
C LEU A 14 -24.37 14.89 -1.90
N GLY A 15 -25.39 14.39 -2.60
CA GLY A 15 -25.87 13.01 -2.46
C GLY A 15 -24.80 11.97 -2.82
N GLN A 16 -24.12 12.17 -3.94
CA GLN A 16 -23.01 11.30 -4.35
C GLN A 16 -21.85 11.36 -3.36
N PHE A 17 -21.46 12.55 -2.90
CA PHE A 17 -20.41 12.71 -1.90
C PHE A 17 -20.75 12.03 -0.56
N ALA A 18 -21.99 12.19 -0.08
CA ALA A 18 -22.49 11.52 1.13
C ALA A 18 -22.43 9.98 0.99
N ARG A 19 -22.83 9.45 -0.17
CA ARG A 19 -22.75 8.02 -0.48
C ARG A 19 -21.31 7.50 -0.49
N LEU A 20 -20.38 8.22 -1.12
CA LEU A 20 -18.97 7.81 -1.17
C LEU A 20 -18.34 7.85 0.23
N THR A 21 -18.59 8.90 1.01
CA THR A 21 -18.07 9.00 2.38
C THR A 21 -18.62 7.92 3.30
N TRP A 22 -19.88 7.51 3.14
CA TRP A 22 -20.44 6.40 3.90
C TRP A 22 -19.78 5.05 3.55
N ARG A 23 -19.59 4.78 2.26
CA ARG A 23 -18.85 3.58 1.80
C ARG A 23 -17.42 3.56 2.31
N GLN A 24 -16.73 4.70 2.29
CA GLN A 24 -15.39 4.81 2.84
C GLN A 24 -15.37 4.54 4.36
N ARG A 25 -16.37 5.03 5.10
CA ARG A 25 -16.51 4.75 6.54
C ARG A 25 -16.63 3.26 6.84
N ALA A 26 -17.37 2.51 6.03
CA ALA A 26 -17.49 1.06 6.19
C ALA A 26 -16.12 0.35 6.09
N SER A 27 -15.23 0.85 5.22
CA SER A 27 -13.89 0.29 5.02
C SER A 27 -12.84 0.78 6.05
N ARG A 28 -13.16 1.74 6.93
CA ARG A 28 -12.18 2.33 7.88
C ARG A 28 -11.60 1.32 8.85
N LYS A 29 -12.38 0.33 9.30
CA LYS A 29 -11.89 -0.70 10.24
C LYS A 29 -10.75 -1.50 9.60
N THR A 30 -10.96 -1.96 8.37
CA THR A 30 -9.96 -2.69 7.59
C THR A 30 -8.74 -1.84 7.29
N ALA A 31 -8.94 -0.58 6.89
CA ALA A 31 -7.84 0.37 6.65
C ALA A 31 -6.99 0.57 7.91
N ARG A 32 -7.59 0.82 9.08
CA ARG A 32 -6.87 1.00 10.35
C ARG A 32 -6.07 -0.23 10.76
N LEU A 33 -6.63 -1.43 10.59
CA LEU A 33 -5.91 -2.67 10.88
C LEU A 33 -4.70 -2.84 9.96
N THR A 34 -4.82 -2.41 8.72
CA THR A 34 -3.76 -2.45 7.73
C THR A 34 -2.67 -1.42 8.04
N ASP A 35 -3.04 -0.18 8.36
CA ASP A 35 -2.11 0.87 8.77
C ASP A 35 -1.31 0.44 10.02
N ALA A 36 -1.99 -0.16 11.00
CA ALA A 36 -1.34 -0.71 12.20
C ALA A 36 -0.37 -1.84 11.85
N ARG A 37 -0.74 -2.72 10.91
CA ARG A 37 0.14 -3.82 10.45
C ARG A 37 1.40 -3.27 9.76
N LEU A 38 1.24 -2.30 8.85
CA LEU A 38 2.35 -1.66 8.15
C LEU A 38 3.27 -0.91 9.11
N ALA A 39 2.70 -0.16 10.07
CA ALA A 39 3.45 0.52 11.10
C ALA A 39 4.22 -0.46 12.00
N ASN A 40 3.59 -1.56 12.40
CA ASN A 40 4.23 -2.61 13.19
C ASN A 40 5.39 -3.27 12.43
N ALA A 41 5.20 -3.55 11.14
CA ALA A 41 6.26 -4.09 10.27
C ALA A 41 7.44 -3.13 10.15
N ALA A 42 7.18 -1.84 9.90
CA ALA A 42 8.21 -0.81 9.82
C ALA A 42 8.97 -0.66 11.15
N ALA A 43 8.26 -0.65 12.29
CA ALA A 43 8.86 -0.59 13.61
C ALA A 43 9.70 -1.84 13.95
N ALA A 44 9.25 -3.03 13.54
CA ALA A 44 10.02 -4.26 13.69
C ALA A 44 11.31 -4.24 12.87
N LEU A 45 11.25 -3.77 11.62
CA LEU A 45 12.43 -3.58 10.78
C LEU A 45 13.42 -2.57 11.37
N GLN A 46 12.92 -1.46 11.92
CA GLN A 46 13.76 -0.45 12.56
C GLN A 46 14.45 -1.01 13.81
N ARG A 47 13.73 -1.76 14.65
CA ARG A 47 14.31 -2.44 15.81
C ARG A 47 15.36 -3.48 15.40
N TYR A 48 15.08 -4.27 14.37
CA TYR A 48 16.03 -5.23 13.83
C TYR A 48 17.31 -4.51 13.37
N ALA A 49 17.17 -3.42 12.61
CA ALA A 49 18.30 -2.65 12.13
C ALA A 49 19.13 -2.03 13.26
N GLN A 50 18.49 -1.53 14.31
CA GLN A 50 19.18 -1.03 15.50
C GLN A 50 19.99 -2.15 16.18
N ALA A 51 19.45 -3.36 16.26
CA ALA A 51 20.14 -4.51 16.85
C ALA A 51 21.27 -5.08 15.98
N HIS A 52 21.20 -4.90 14.65
CA HIS A 52 22.13 -5.52 13.69
C HIS A 52 22.98 -4.51 12.91
N GLY A 53 23.36 -3.39 13.54
CA GLY A 53 24.31 -2.44 12.95
C GLY A 53 23.81 -1.76 11.67
N ARG A 54 22.54 -1.34 11.64
CA ARG A 54 21.82 -0.75 10.50
C ARG A 54 21.59 -1.70 9.32
N ARG A 55 21.83 -3.00 9.50
CA ARG A 55 21.47 -4.01 8.52
C ARG A 55 19.99 -4.36 8.62
N LEU A 56 19.31 -4.40 7.49
CA LEU A 56 17.94 -4.89 7.39
C LEU A 56 17.91 -6.41 7.11
N PRO A 57 16.86 -7.13 7.56
CA PRO A 57 16.73 -8.55 7.29
C PRO A 57 16.54 -8.81 5.79
N ASN A 58 16.92 -9.97 5.30
CA ASN A 58 16.73 -10.30 3.88
C ASN A 58 15.29 -10.70 3.59
N ARG A 59 14.60 -11.28 4.58
CA ARG A 59 13.18 -11.65 4.49
C ARG A 59 12.40 -11.28 5.75
N LEU A 60 11.10 -11.07 5.61
CA LEU A 60 10.23 -10.68 6.73
C LEU A 60 10.11 -11.79 7.80
N GLU A 61 10.26 -13.06 7.42
CA GLU A 61 10.14 -14.19 8.34
C GLU A 61 11.20 -14.14 9.44
N GLU A 62 12.35 -13.51 9.18
CA GLU A 62 13.41 -13.28 10.17
C GLU A 62 12.96 -12.39 11.34
N LEU A 63 11.88 -11.62 11.16
CA LEU A 63 11.30 -10.79 12.23
C LEU A 63 10.39 -11.57 13.18
N GLY A 64 10.04 -12.83 12.87
CA GLY A 64 9.16 -13.65 13.69
C GLY A 64 7.75 -13.09 13.86
N MET A 65 7.28 -12.25 12.93
CA MET A 65 5.96 -11.65 12.98
C MET A 65 4.88 -12.61 12.46
N ALA A 66 3.72 -12.67 13.13
CA ALA A 66 2.60 -13.51 12.71
C ALA A 66 1.92 -13.05 11.39
N ASP A 67 2.02 -11.76 11.08
CA ASP A 67 1.25 -11.09 10.01
C ASP A 67 2.05 -10.81 8.73
N THR A 68 3.18 -11.51 8.53
CA THR A 68 4.09 -11.30 7.38
C THR A 68 3.45 -11.63 6.03
N GLN A 69 2.44 -12.50 6.00
CA GLN A 69 1.82 -12.96 4.74
C GLN A 69 1.04 -11.88 3.99
N ARG A 70 0.61 -10.80 4.67
CA ARG A 70 -0.20 -9.72 4.07
C ARG A 70 0.61 -8.48 3.73
N VAL A 71 1.89 -8.49 4.06
CA VAL A 71 2.80 -7.36 3.91
C VAL A 71 3.92 -7.79 2.99
N MET A 72 4.17 -6.96 1.99
CA MET A 72 5.30 -7.13 1.10
C MET A 72 6.43 -6.22 1.58
N TYR A 73 7.62 -6.75 1.55
CA TYR A 73 8.82 -6.08 2.00
C TYR A 73 9.86 -6.09 0.90
N ARG A 74 10.43 -4.92 0.65
CA ARG A 74 11.45 -4.76 -0.38
C ARG A 74 12.73 -4.30 0.32
N PRO A 75 13.66 -5.23 0.66
CA PRO A 75 14.84 -4.87 1.42
C PRO A 75 15.68 -3.82 0.69
N VAL A 76 16.24 -2.93 1.50
CA VAL A 76 17.10 -1.83 1.09
C VAL A 76 18.36 -1.97 1.94
N PRO A 77 19.48 -2.51 1.41
CA PRO A 77 20.62 -2.95 2.23
C PRO A 77 21.18 -1.88 3.16
N THR A 78 21.03 -0.61 2.78
CA THR A 78 21.44 0.57 3.55
C THR A 78 20.23 1.44 3.87
N LEU A 79 19.94 1.62 5.16
CA LEU A 79 18.82 2.44 5.63
C LEU A 79 18.91 3.94 5.28
N ASP A 80 20.11 4.44 4.98
CA ASP A 80 20.36 5.83 4.57
C ASP A 80 20.13 6.08 3.07
N LEU A 81 19.44 5.17 2.37
CA LEU A 81 19.08 5.33 0.95
C LEU A 81 17.94 6.33 0.74
N ASP A 82 17.67 6.67 -0.52
CA ASP A 82 16.69 7.68 -0.91
C ASP A 82 15.34 7.48 -0.17
N PRO A 83 14.86 8.49 0.58
CA PRO A 83 13.61 8.41 1.34
C PRO A 83 12.37 8.18 0.48
N ARG A 84 12.49 8.19 -0.86
CA ARG A 84 11.44 7.88 -1.83
C ARG A 84 11.33 6.38 -2.15
N LEU A 85 12.29 5.55 -1.72
CA LEU A 85 12.23 4.11 -1.93
C LEU A 85 11.16 3.47 -1.04
N ILE A 86 10.46 2.50 -1.61
CA ILE A 86 9.45 1.72 -0.89
C ILE A 86 10.16 0.70 0.00
N LEU A 87 9.84 0.71 1.30
CA LEU A 87 10.36 -0.23 2.28
C LEU A 87 9.39 -1.39 2.47
N VAL A 88 8.14 -1.07 2.82
CA VAL A 88 7.08 -2.02 3.14
C VAL A 88 5.79 -1.55 2.47
N HIS A 89 4.98 -2.47 1.95
CA HIS A 89 3.67 -2.14 1.39
C HIS A 89 2.68 -3.29 1.53
N ASP A 90 1.41 -3.02 1.27
CA ASP A 90 0.38 -4.06 1.28
C ASP A 90 0.53 -5.04 0.12
N GLY A 91 0.26 -6.32 0.41
CA GLY A 91 0.16 -7.36 -0.63
C GLY A 91 -1.04 -7.16 -1.57
N GLU A 92 -2.10 -6.48 -1.11
CA GLU A 92 -3.32 -6.22 -1.87
C GLU A 92 -3.88 -4.81 -1.57
N ALA A 93 -4.71 -4.30 -2.48
CA ALA A 93 -5.36 -2.99 -2.33
C ALA A 93 -6.52 -3.06 -1.33
N THR A 94 -6.25 -2.71 -0.07
CA THR A 94 -7.24 -2.80 1.02
C THR A 94 -7.88 -1.46 1.38
N HIS A 95 -7.32 -0.34 0.92
CA HIS A 95 -7.83 1.00 1.17
C HIS A 95 -8.82 1.44 0.10
N GLN A 96 -9.62 2.45 0.45
CA GLN A 96 -10.58 3.09 -0.46
C GLN A 96 -10.27 4.60 -0.53
N VAL A 97 -9.82 5.04 -1.69
CA VAL A 97 -9.44 6.43 -1.99
C VAL A 97 -10.60 7.11 -2.72
N ILE A 98 -11.02 8.27 -2.23
CA ILE A 98 -12.05 9.08 -2.90
C ILE A 98 -11.40 9.88 -4.03
N GLU A 99 -11.74 9.55 -5.26
CA GLU A 99 -11.45 10.34 -6.46
C GLU A 99 -12.78 10.71 -7.09
N PHE A 100 -13.32 11.87 -6.73
CA PHE A 100 -14.69 12.23 -7.14
C PHE A 100 -14.87 12.08 -8.67
N PRO A 101 -15.92 11.39 -9.14
CA PRO A 101 -17.09 10.88 -8.41
C PRO A 101 -17.03 9.41 -7.96
N VAL A 102 -15.83 8.81 -7.89
CA VAL A 102 -15.61 7.37 -7.73
C VAL A 102 -14.81 7.07 -6.44
N LEU A 103 -14.98 5.84 -5.94
CA LEU A 103 -14.10 5.24 -4.94
C LEU A 103 -13.19 4.25 -5.64
N ARG A 104 -11.87 4.45 -5.52
CA ARG A 104 -10.88 3.54 -6.08
C ARG A 104 -10.20 2.71 -4.99
N PRO A 105 -9.85 1.45 -5.29
CA PRO A 105 -8.98 0.67 -4.42
C PRO A 105 -7.59 1.32 -4.34
N GLY A 106 -6.99 1.26 -3.15
CA GLY A 106 -5.64 1.76 -2.92
C GLY A 106 -4.83 0.87 -1.99
N ARG A 107 -3.52 1.04 -2.03
CA ARG A 107 -2.53 0.34 -1.20
C ARG A 107 -1.88 1.28 -0.23
N GLY A 108 -1.68 0.81 1.00
CA GLY A 108 -0.77 1.40 1.96
C GLY A 108 0.68 1.05 1.63
N LEU A 109 1.55 2.03 1.78
CA LEU A 109 2.99 1.88 1.60
C LEU A 109 3.76 2.75 2.59
N VAL A 110 4.88 2.23 3.05
CA VAL A 110 5.81 2.86 3.97
C VAL A 110 7.13 3.04 3.23
N PHE A 111 7.59 4.28 3.20
CA PHE A 111 8.88 4.64 2.62
C PHE A 111 10.03 4.43 3.61
N CYS A 112 11.27 4.46 3.12
CA CYS A 112 12.48 4.44 3.97
C CYS A 112 12.49 5.57 5.03
N SER A 113 11.85 6.71 4.75
CA SER A 113 11.66 7.80 5.72
C SER A 113 10.72 7.47 6.89
N GLY A 114 10.02 6.33 6.85
CA GLY A 114 8.97 5.97 7.79
C GLY A 114 7.61 6.60 7.46
N ALA A 115 7.51 7.40 6.40
CA ALA A 115 6.25 7.99 5.97
C ALA A 115 5.29 6.91 5.43
N LEU A 116 4.11 6.80 6.03
CA LEU A 116 3.00 6.00 5.53
C LEU A 116 2.18 6.82 4.53
N ARG A 117 1.93 6.27 3.34
CA ARG A 117 1.03 6.86 2.33
C ARG A 117 0.07 5.82 1.78
N VAL A 118 -1.07 6.30 1.29
CA VAL A 118 -2.02 5.48 0.55
C VAL A 118 -2.08 6.03 -0.87
N VAL A 119 -1.93 5.15 -1.85
CA VAL A 119 -1.99 5.49 -3.29
C VAL A 119 -3.00 4.58 -3.98
N THR A 120 -3.59 5.06 -5.08
CA THR A 120 -4.47 4.23 -5.92
C THR A 120 -3.68 3.14 -6.65
N GLU A 121 -4.34 2.08 -7.11
CA GLU A 121 -3.67 1.03 -7.90
C GLU A 121 -2.98 1.59 -9.16
N ASP A 122 -3.62 2.56 -9.82
CA ASP A 122 -3.04 3.19 -11.01
C ASP A 122 -1.73 3.91 -10.67
N ALA A 123 -1.71 4.68 -9.57
CA ALA A 123 -0.50 5.33 -9.08
C ALA A 123 0.54 4.32 -8.54
N TRP A 124 0.10 3.21 -7.96
CA TRP A 124 0.97 2.12 -7.50
C TRP A 124 1.80 1.55 -8.64
N THR A 125 1.18 1.22 -9.78
CA THR A 125 1.92 0.64 -10.92
C THR A 125 3.04 1.56 -11.41
N THR A 126 2.80 2.87 -11.43
CA THR A 126 3.79 3.87 -11.81
C THR A 126 4.91 3.98 -10.78
N LEU A 127 4.55 3.99 -9.49
CA LEU A 127 5.50 4.07 -8.39
C LEU A 127 6.39 2.81 -8.32
N GLU A 128 5.82 1.62 -8.52
CA GLU A 128 6.54 0.35 -8.56
C GLU A 128 7.53 0.31 -9.73
N ALA A 129 7.11 0.78 -10.91
CA ALA A 129 8.01 0.90 -12.07
C ALA A 129 9.18 1.86 -11.78
N ALA A 130 8.91 3.00 -11.14
CA ALA A 130 9.94 3.96 -10.75
C ALA A 130 10.89 3.41 -9.68
N ASP A 131 10.37 2.73 -8.65
CA ASP A 131 11.18 2.06 -7.61
C ASP A 131 12.06 0.96 -8.23
N ASN A 132 11.53 0.17 -9.16
CA ASN A 132 12.29 -0.84 -9.90
C ASN A 132 13.42 -0.23 -10.73
N ALA A 133 13.14 0.86 -11.46
CA ALA A 133 14.15 1.57 -12.24
C ALA A 133 15.24 2.18 -11.36
N LEU A 134 14.88 2.72 -10.19
CA LEU A 134 15.84 3.26 -9.23
C LEU A 134 16.70 2.15 -8.62
N ARG A 135 16.10 1.02 -8.22
CA ARG A 135 16.82 -0.15 -7.70
C ARG A 135 17.83 -0.69 -8.70
N GLU A 136 17.46 -0.76 -9.97
CA GLU A 136 18.36 -1.18 -11.05
C GLU A 136 19.56 -0.24 -11.20
N ARG A 137 19.33 1.08 -11.19
CA ARG A 137 20.42 2.08 -11.22
C ARG A 137 21.36 1.97 -10.02
N LEU A 138 20.84 1.55 -8.87
CA LEU A 138 21.60 1.35 -7.63
C LEU A 138 22.24 -0.04 -7.52
N GLY A 139 22.10 -0.91 -8.54
CA GLY A 139 22.64 -2.27 -8.51
C GLY A 139 21.94 -3.21 -7.51
N LEU A 140 20.74 -2.85 -7.06
CA LEU A 140 19.93 -3.68 -6.17
C LEU A 140 19.13 -4.69 -6.99
N GLN A 141 19.00 -5.93 -6.49
CA GLN A 141 18.17 -6.94 -7.15
C GLN A 141 16.72 -6.45 -7.25
N ARG A 142 16.12 -6.60 -8.44
CA ARG A 142 14.67 -6.47 -8.60
C ARG A 142 14.02 -7.52 -7.71
N THR A 143 13.30 -7.08 -6.69
CA THR A 143 12.52 -8.01 -5.87
C THR A 143 11.35 -8.47 -6.75
N ARG A 144 11.42 -9.69 -7.27
CA ARG A 144 10.27 -10.36 -7.89
C ARG A 144 9.23 -10.52 -6.79
N GLN A 145 8.12 -9.81 -6.93
CA GLN A 145 6.92 -10.09 -6.16
C GLN A 145 6.53 -11.56 -6.46
N PRO A 146 6.14 -12.37 -5.47
CA PRO A 146 5.36 -13.55 -5.77
C PRO A 146 4.10 -13.02 -6.45
N THR A 147 3.98 -13.26 -7.75
CA THR A 147 2.75 -12.96 -8.48
C THR A 147 1.64 -13.67 -7.73
N ALA A 148 0.65 -12.93 -7.24
CA ALA A 148 -0.57 -13.54 -6.70
C ALA A 148 -1.05 -14.53 -7.77
N ALA A 149 -1.20 -15.80 -7.40
CA ALA A 149 -1.68 -16.81 -8.32
C ALA A 149 -2.99 -16.28 -8.93
N PRO A 150 -3.15 -16.34 -10.27
CA PRO A 150 -4.37 -15.87 -10.90
C PRO A 150 -5.58 -16.57 -10.27
N PRO A 151 -6.68 -15.83 -9.99
CA PRO A 151 -7.87 -16.43 -9.42
C PRO A 151 -8.53 -17.31 -10.48
N GLY A 152 -8.13 -18.57 -10.58
CA GLY A 152 -8.59 -19.39 -11.71
C GLY A 152 -8.15 -20.84 -11.82
N GLU A 153 -7.36 -21.40 -10.90
CA GLU A 153 -7.12 -22.86 -10.89
C GLU A 153 -7.59 -23.46 -9.57
N ARG A 154 -8.91 -23.64 -9.46
CA ARG A 154 -9.41 -24.77 -8.68
C ARG A 154 -8.87 -26.01 -9.37
N ALA A 155 -8.03 -26.75 -8.67
CA ALA A 155 -7.65 -28.11 -9.03
C ALA A 155 -8.92 -28.89 -9.42
N SER A 156 -9.12 -29.12 -10.72
CA SER A 156 -9.91 -30.25 -11.18
C SER A 156 -9.04 -31.47 -10.98
N GLY A 157 -9.34 -32.20 -9.92
CA GLY A 157 -8.67 -33.44 -9.57
C GLY A 157 -9.28 -33.95 -8.28
N ILE A 158 -10.44 -34.59 -8.39
CA ILE A 158 -10.64 -36.05 -8.25
C ILE A 158 -11.95 -36.38 -8.97
#